data_AF-A0A519C0K4-F1
#
_entry.id   AF-A0A519C0K4-F1
#
_cell.length_a   1.000
_cell.length_b   1.000
_cell.length_c   1.000
_cell.angle_alpha   90.00
_cell.angle_beta   90.00
_cell.angle_gamma   90.00
#
_symmetry.space_group_name_H-M   'P 1'
#
loop_
_entity.id
_entity.type
_entity.pdbx_description
1 polymer ?
#
loop_
_entity_poly.entity_id
_entity_poly.type
_entity_poly.pdbx_seq_one_letter_code
_entity_poly.pdbx_strand_id
1 'polypeptide(L)'
;MAGHFVANSGSADQTECGLGTYQPVIGQSSCIDSPAGTYISTTGQSGYIECPVGRYQPAQGATECMNSEPGNYVATTMAAAQIECVSGTYQPNYQATDCIEADAGYYVASDGSASQTIIT
;
A
#
# COMPACT_ATOMS: atom_id res chain seq x y z
N MET A 1 0.03 -16.76 -22.16
CA MET A 1 1.24 -16.66 -21.33
C MET A 1 0.85 -16.02 -20.00
N ALA A 2 1.72 -16.06 -18.99
CA ALA A 2 1.43 -15.38 -17.73
C ALA A 2 1.24 -13.87 -17.97
N GLY A 3 0.43 -13.23 -17.14
CA GLY A 3 -0.02 -11.85 -17.31
C GLY A 3 -1.02 -11.61 -18.43
N HIS A 4 -1.58 -12.68 -19.01
CA HIS A 4 -2.62 -12.60 -20.02
C HIS A 4 -3.77 -13.56 -19.71
N PHE A 5 -4.95 -13.26 -20.25
CA PHE A 5 -6.14 -14.09 -20.16
C PHE A 5 -6.79 -14.28 -21.53
N VAL A 6 -7.71 -15.24 -21.63
CA VAL A 6 -8.48 -15.54 -22.84
C VAL A 6 -9.97 -15.62 -22.46
N ALA A 7 -10.73 -14.55 -22.71
CA ALA A 7 -12.14 -14.48 -22.31
C ALA A 7 -13.02 -15.57 -22.95
N ASN A 8 -12.75 -15.93 -24.20
CA ASN A 8 -13.57 -16.84 -25.00
C ASN A 8 -12.79 -18.09 -25.38
N SER A 9 -13.36 -19.26 -25.09
CA SER A 9 -12.79 -20.55 -25.48
C SER A 9 -12.62 -20.64 -26.99
N GLY A 10 -11.42 -21.03 -27.45
CA GLY A 10 -11.10 -21.14 -28.88
C GLY A 10 -10.58 -19.85 -29.54
N SER A 11 -10.42 -18.75 -28.78
CA SER A 11 -9.69 -17.58 -29.27
C SER A 11 -8.24 -17.93 -29.59
N ALA A 12 -7.75 -17.47 -30.74
CA ALA A 12 -6.32 -17.56 -31.10
C ALA A 12 -5.48 -16.50 -30.37
N ASP A 13 -6.12 -15.43 -29.89
CA ASP A 13 -5.48 -14.31 -29.23
C ASP A 13 -5.73 -14.32 -27.72
N GLN A 14 -4.77 -13.74 -27.00
CA GLN A 14 -4.79 -13.52 -25.56
C GLN A 14 -4.75 -12.03 -25.26
N THR A 15 -5.42 -11.61 -24.19
CA THR A 15 -5.49 -10.21 -23.75
C THR A 15 -4.59 -10.00 -22.53
N GLU A 16 -3.78 -8.95 -22.55
CA GLU A 16 -2.97 -8.55 -21.38
C GLU A 16 -3.86 -8.20 -20.19
N CYS A 17 -3.39 -8.52 -18.99
CA CYS A 17 -3.96 -7.97 -17.77
C CYS A 17 -3.76 -6.46 -17.71
N GLY A 18 -4.83 -5.74 -17.40
CA GLY A 18 -4.80 -4.29 -17.22
C GLY A 18 -4.13 -3.89 -15.91
N LEU A 19 -3.95 -2.58 -15.70
CA LEU A 19 -3.45 -2.03 -14.45
C LEU A 19 -4.29 -2.51 -13.26
N GLY A 20 -3.66 -2.69 -12.11
CA GLY A 20 -4.30 -3.25 -10.92
C GLY A 20 -4.57 -4.76 -10.99
N THR A 21 -4.34 -5.42 -12.14
CA THR A 21 -4.66 -6.85 -12.30
C THR A 21 -3.47 -7.66 -12.79
N TYR A 22 -3.43 -8.94 -12.42
CA TYR A 22 -2.40 -9.88 -12.82
C TYR A 22 -2.97 -11.26 -13.15
N GLN A 23 -2.16 -12.10 -13.81
CA GLN A 23 -2.52 -13.49 -14.02
C GLN A 23 -1.29 -14.42 -13.92
N PRO A 24 -1.08 -15.11 -12.80
CA PRO A 24 0.09 -15.98 -12.63
C PRO A 24 -0.02 -17.29 -13.41
N VAL A 25 -1.23 -17.75 -13.72
CA VAL A 25 -1.50 -19.05 -14.33
C VAL A 25 -1.87 -18.89 -15.80
N ILE A 26 -1.29 -19.70 -16.68
CA ILE A 26 -1.62 -19.71 -18.11
C ILE A 26 -3.03 -20.28 -18.36
N GLY A 27 -3.67 -19.84 -19.46
CA GLY A 27 -4.94 -20.41 -19.91
C GLY A 27 -6.17 -19.97 -19.10
N GLN A 28 -6.04 -18.94 -18.27
CA GLN A 28 -7.16 -18.40 -17.50
C GLN A 28 -8.05 -17.50 -18.35
N SER A 29 -9.32 -17.39 -17.95
CA SER A 29 -10.33 -16.61 -18.66
C SER A 29 -10.47 -15.16 -18.19
N SER A 30 -9.75 -14.78 -17.14
CA SER A 30 -9.73 -13.41 -16.61
C SER A 30 -8.43 -13.14 -15.84
N CYS A 31 -8.18 -11.87 -15.53
CA CYS A 31 -7.15 -11.46 -14.58
C CYS A 31 -7.72 -11.39 -13.16
N ILE A 32 -6.82 -11.34 -12.19
CA ILE A 32 -7.10 -11.27 -10.76
C ILE A 32 -6.69 -9.87 -10.28
N ASP A 33 -7.51 -9.23 -9.45
CA ASP A 33 -7.15 -7.96 -8.81
C ASP A 33 -5.97 -8.16 -7.86
N SER A 34 -5.04 -7.20 -7.84
CA SER A 34 -3.96 -7.20 -6.85
C SER A 34 -4.55 -7.09 -5.44
N PRO A 35 -4.08 -7.85 -4.44
CA PRO A 35 -4.60 -7.77 -3.09
C PRO A 35 -4.31 -6.42 -2.44
N ALA A 36 -5.01 -6.10 -1.35
CA ALA A 36 -4.67 -4.94 -0.52
C ALA A 36 -3.21 -5.02 -0.04
N GLY A 37 -2.58 -3.85 0.13
CA GLY A 37 -1.16 -3.71 0.40
C GLY A 37 -0.27 -3.89 -0.83
N THR A 38 -0.84 -4.04 -2.03
CA THR A 38 -0.08 -4.19 -3.27
C THR A 38 -0.61 -3.28 -4.37
N TYR A 39 0.15 -3.14 -5.44
CA TYR A 39 -0.23 -2.39 -6.62
C TYR A 39 0.33 -3.00 -7.90
N ILE A 40 -0.28 -2.66 -9.03
CA ILE A 40 0.20 -3.00 -10.37
C ILE A 40 0.08 -1.78 -11.28
N SER A 41 1.22 -1.20 -11.65
CA SER A 41 1.32 0.02 -12.47
C SER A 41 1.64 -0.21 -13.95
N THR A 42 1.78 -1.47 -14.38
CA THR A 42 2.05 -1.85 -15.78
C THR A 42 1.15 -2.99 -16.22
N THR A 43 0.83 -3.07 -17.51
CA THR A 43 0.01 -4.15 -18.07
C THR A 43 0.82 -5.44 -18.22
N GLY A 44 0.12 -6.56 -18.44
CA GLY A 44 0.77 -7.83 -18.76
C GLY A 44 1.47 -8.49 -17.57
N GLN A 45 1.14 -8.08 -16.34
CA GLN A 45 1.82 -8.57 -15.14
C GLN A 45 1.37 -9.97 -14.72
N SER A 46 2.33 -10.83 -14.39
CA SER A 46 2.08 -12.17 -13.83
C SER A 46 2.05 -12.19 -12.31
N GLY A 47 2.31 -11.04 -11.66
CA GLY A 47 2.31 -10.86 -10.22
C GLY A 47 1.95 -9.43 -9.84
N TYR A 48 2.05 -9.11 -8.55
CA TYR A 48 1.83 -7.78 -8.01
C TYR A 48 3.10 -7.20 -7.38
N ILE A 49 3.10 -5.90 -7.12
CA ILE A 49 4.20 -5.20 -6.45
C ILE A 49 3.74 -4.83 -5.03
N GLU A 50 4.54 -5.19 -4.02
CA GLU A 50 4.24 -4.84 -2.63
C GLU A 50 4.36 -3.34 -2.39
N CYS A 51 3.47 -2.77 -1.58
CA CYS A 51 3.71 -1.44 -1.03
C CYS A 51 4.93 -1.49 -0.10
N PRO A 52 5.94 -0.63 -0.32
CA PRO A 52 7.10 -0.56 0.56
C PRO A 52 6.71 0.05 1.92
N VAL A 53 7.59 -0.10 2.92
CA VAL A 53 7.46 0.60 4.21
C VAL A 53 7.26 2.11 4.00
N GLY A 54 6.50 2.73 4.89
CA GLY A 54 6.03 4.11 4.74
C GLY A 54 4.84 4.26 3.79
N ARG A 55 4.43 3.23 3.04
CA ARG A 55 3.28 3.26 2.13
C ARG A 55 2.32 2.10 2.36
N TYR A 56 1.04 2.33 2.10
CA TYR A 56 -0.01 1.34 2.27
C TYR A 56 -1.01 1.39 1.12
N GLN A 57 -1.87 0.38 1.01
CA GLN A 57 -2.95 0.37 0.03
C GLN A 57 -4.17 -0.39 0.55
N PRO A 58 -5.27 0.29 0.91
CA PRO A 58 -6.43 -0.37 1.49
C PRO A 58 -7.29 -1.12 0.45
N ALA A 59 -7.24 -0.71 -0.83
CA ALA A 59 -8.06 -1.29 -1.88
C ALA A 59 -7.35 -2.45 -2.61
N GLN A 60 -8.16 -3.36 -3.15
CA GLN A 60 -7.69 -4.31 -4.17
C GLN A 60 -7.66 -3.62 -5.55
N GLY A 61 -6.89 -4.17 -6.48
CA GLY A 61 -6.87 -3.66 -7.86
C GLY A 61 -6.17 -2.30 -8.00
N ALA A 62 -5.31 -1.95 -7.05
CA ALA A 62 -4.70 -0.62 -7.02
C ALA A 62 -3.55 -0.49 -8.03
N THR A 63 -3.37 0.73 -8.54
CA THR A 63 -2.28 1.05 -9.48
C THR A 63 -1.09 1.73 -8.83
N GLU A 64 -1.24 2.14 -7.56
CA GLU A 64 -0.19 2.76 -6.75
C GLU A 64 -0.47 2.56 -5.24
N CYS A 65 0.53 2.84 -4.41
CA CYS A 65 0.40 2.86 -2.95
C CYS A 65 0.26 4.30 -2.44
N MET A 66 -0.55 4.46 -1.40
CA MET A 66 -0.70 5.70 -0.65
C MET A 66 0.48 5.90 0.31
N ASN A 67 0.91 7.14 0.49
CA ASN A 67 1.87 7.48 1.54
C ASN A 67 1.19 7.43 2.89
N SER A 68 1.88 6.98 3.93
CA SER A 68 1.45 7.28 5.30
C SER A 68 1.41 8.80 5.50
N GLU A 69 0.39 9.26 6.22
CA GLU A 69 0.15 10.65 6.54
C GLU A 69 0.83 11.05 7.86
N PRO A 70 1.10 12.36 8.07
CA PRO A 70 1.54 12.85 9.37
C PRO A 70 0.62 12.36 10.50
N GLY A 71 1.23 12.01 11.63
CA GLY A 71 0.58 11.32 12.74
C GLY A 71 0.54 9.80 12.61
N ASN A 72 0.98 9.25 11.48
CA ASN A 72 0.95 7.81 11.22
C ASN A 72 2.29 7.30 10.69
N TYR A 73 2.43 5.97 10.66
CA TYR A 73 3.56 5.28 10.06
C TYR A 73 3.14 3.94 9.44
N VAL A 74 4.02 3.36 8.62
CA VAL A 74 3.88 1.99 8.10
C VAL A 74 5.21 1.27 8.24
N ALA A 75 5.29 0.29 9.14
CA ALA A 75 6.53 -0.40 9.48
C ALA A 75 6.83 -1.64 8.62
N THR A 76 5.85 -2.18 7.89
CA THR A 76 6.00 -3.42 7.11
C THR A 76 5.66 -3.21 5.64
N THR A 77 6.25 -4.03 4.77
CA THR A 77 5.78 -4.11 3.39
C THR A 77 4.39 -4.75 3.34
N MET A 78 3.71 -4.59 2.20
CA MET A 78 2.39 -5.15 1.96
C MET A 78 1.30 -4.70 2.96
N ALA A 79 1.44 -3.52 3.55
CA ALA A 79 0.49 -3.01 4.51
C ALA A 79 -0.80 -2.51 3.83
N ALA A 80 -1.96 -2.95 4.33
CA ALA A 80 -3.26 -2.44 3.89
C ALA A 80 -3.68 -1.14 4.60
N ALA A 81 -2.98 -0.76 5.68
CA ALA A 81 -3.30 0.42 6.48
C ALA A 81 -2.02 1.06 7.03
N GLN A 82 -2.13 2.33 7.42
CA GLN A 82 -1.17 3.03 8.27
C GLN A 82 -1.54 2.84 9.75
N ILE A 83 -0.55 3.00 10.64
CA ILE A 83 -0.69 2.87 12.08
C ILE A 83 -0.53 4.27 12.69
N GLU A 84 -1.47 4.66 13.54
CA GLU A 84 -1.41 5.92 14.28
C GLU A 84 -0.27 5.91 15.29
N CYS A 85 0.45 7.02 15.41
CA CYS A 85 1.38 7.24 16.50
C CYS A 85 0.62 7.37 17.81
N VAL A 86 0.95 6.52 18.78
CA VAL A 86 0.30 6.53 20.10
C VAL A 86 0.69 7.78 20.88
N SER A 87 -0.17 8.21 21.81
CA SER A 87 0.14 9.27 22.77
C SER A 87 1.52 9.09 23.41
N GLY A 88 2.23 10.19 23.59
CA GLY A 88 3.67 10.20 23.88
C GLY A 88 4.58 10.21 22.64
N THR A 89 4.06 9.85 21.46
CA THR A 89 4.81 9.85 20.18
C THR A 89 4.10 10.64 19.10
N TYR A 90 4.83 11.13 18.10
CA TYR A 90 4.29 11.91 16.99
C TYR A 90 5.04 11.63 15.68
N GLN A 91 4.48 12.04 14.55
CA GLN A 91 5.18 11.96 13.27
C GLN A 91 4.81 13.11 12.33
N PRO A 92 5.72 14.05 12.04
CA PRO A 92 5.38 15.20 11.21
C PRO A 92 5.43 14.91 9.70
N ASN A 93 6.06 13.82 9.27
CA ASN A 93 6.36 13.57 7.86
C ASN A 93 5.43 12.52 7.24
N TYR A 94 5.20 12.67 5.93
CA TYR A 94 4.65 11.60 5.11
C TYR A 94 5.68 10.47 4.93
N GLN A 95 5.21 9.27 4.59
CA GLN A 95 6.05 8.10 4.32
C GLN A 95 6.90 7.65 5.51
N ALA A 96 6.40 7.88 6.73
CA ALA A 96 7.09 7.47 7.92
C ALA A 96 7.03 5.95 8.14
N THR A 97 8.12 5.40 8.65
CA THR A 97 8.23 3.98 9.00
C THR A 97 8.13 3.72 10.50
N ASP A 98 8.13 4.78 11.31
CA ASP A 98 8.03 4.72 12.77
C ASP A 98 7.57 6.08 13.33
N CYS A 99 7.25 6.11 14.62
CA CYS A 99 6.92 7.32 15.37
C CYS A 99 8.13 7.90 16.09
N ILE A 100 8.07 9.20 16.37
CA ILE A 100 9.09 9.95 17.09
C ILE A 100 8.61 10.15 18.52
N GLU A 101 9.41 9.78 19.51
CA GLU A 101 9.14 10.06 20.92
C GLU A 101 9.10 11.58 21.17
N ALA A 102 8.23 12.02 22.08
CA ALA A 102 8.23 13.42 22.51
C ALA A 102 9.57 13.81 23.17
N ASP A 103 10.07 14.99 22.83
CA ASP A 103 11.28 15.55 23.40
C ASP A 103 11.10 15.88 24.89
N ALA A 104 12.21 15.94 25.62
CA ALA A 104 12.18 16.35 27.02
C ALA A 104 11.60 17.77 27.17
N GLY A 105 10.59 17.91 28.04
CA GLY A 105 9.85 19.16 28.20
C GLY A 105 8.69 19.34 27.21
N TYR A 106 8.37 18.32 26.42
CA TYR A 106 7.20 18.27 25.53
C TYR A 106 6.29 17.08 25.88
N TYR A 107 5.04 17.14 25.41
CA TYR A 107 4.06 16.07 25.51
C TYR A 107 3.26 15.92 24.21
N VAL A 108 2.74 14.71 23.97
CA VAL A 108 1.76 14.42 22.91
C VAL A 108 0.54 13.78 23.56
N ALA A 109 -0.59 14.49 23.55
CA ALA A 109 -1.77 14.08 24.31
C ALA A 109 -2.67 13.06 23.62
N SER A 110 -2.63 12.99 22.29
CA SER A 110 -3.56 12.20 21.50
C SER A 110 -2.81 11.31 20.52
N ASP A 111 -3.41 10.15 20.25
CA ASP A 111 -2.99 9.30 19.14
C ASP A 111 -3.14 10.04 17.80
N GLY A 112 -2.35 9.67 16.81
CA GLY A 112 -2.40 10.28 15.48
C GLY A 112 -1.82 11.69 15.41
N SER A 113 -1.04 12.13 16.41
CA SER A 113 -0.52 13.49 16.42
C SER A 113 0.65 13.68 15.45
N ALA A 114 0.58 14.73 14.63
CA ALA A 114 1.67 15.16 13.77
C ALA A 114 2.72 16.04 14.49
N SER A 115 2.47 16.40 15.74
CA SER A 115 3.33 17.31 16.51
C SER A 115 3.31 17.04 18.02
N GLN A 116 4.30 17.62 18.70
CA GLN A 116 4.41 17.66 20.14
C GLN A 116 4.14 19.07 20.68
N THR A 117 3.72 19.18 21.93
CA THR A 117 3.38 20.44 22.62
C THR A 117 4.31 20.67 23.81
N ILE A 118 4.80 21.90 23.99
CA ILE A 118 5.67 22.24 25.13
C ILE A 118 4.91 22.17 26.46
N ILE A 119 5.56 21.62 27.49
CA ILE A 119 5.05 21.63 28.87
C ILE A 119 5.40 23.00 29.46
N THR A 120 4.41 23.87 29.58
CA THR A 120 4.53 25.20 30.22
C THR A 120 4.31 25.14 31.71
#